data_AF-A0A3M8P811-F1
#
_entry.id   AF-A0A3M8P811-F1
#
_cell.length_a   1.000
_cell.length_b   1.000
_cell.length_c   1.000
_cell.angle_alpha   90.00
_cell.angle_beta   90.00
_cell.angle_gamma   90.00
#
_symmetry.space_group_name_H-M   'P 1'
#
loop_
_entity.id
_entity.type
_entity.pdbx_description
1 polymer ?
#
loop_
_entity_poly.entity_id
_entity_poly.type
_entity_poly.pdbx_seq_one_letter_code
_entity_poly.pdbx_strand_id
1 'polypeptide(L)'
;MTETTVKNERVLQAYEGFKKHLKNFLDEQQFNHEEYTNFVEWADRLGRSGEIPLFLDVFVETYVLEAKYKNSPGTEPSLLGPYYEEGSPLIEESPVVIPQRPDEPGDKLVFHGNVSSVNGPLAHTKVEWWQDDADGLYSNYDSTAPDFNLRGQFYTDENGDFEVHAIVPIPYQIPTNGPTGEFTFAAGYHAYRPAHIHIKFEHEGHETLITQVFFEGDKWLETDVAGGVRSSLMTKLEDKGDHKEASLNFVMRTE
;
A
#
# COMPACT_ATOMS: atom_id res chain seq x y z
N MET A 1 -13.31 38.69 -20.03
CA MET A 1 -12.73 38.64 -18.67
C MET A 1 -11.41 37.91 -18.81
N THR A 2 -10.28 38.59 -18.62
CA THR A 2 -8.97 37.93 -18.57
C THR A 2 -8.86 37.29 -17.20
N GLU A 3 -8.95 35.96 -17.13
CA GLU A 3 -8.57 35.23 -15.91
C GLU A 3 -7.11 35.52 -15.63
N THR A 4 -6.85 36.22 -14.53
CA THR A 4 -5.49 36.38 -14.01
C THR A 4 -5.10 35.04 -13.40
N THR A 5 -4.54 34.14 -14.19
CA THR A 5 -3.97 32.89 -13.68
C THR A 5 -2.81 33.22 -12.75
N VAL A 6 -3.02 33.06 -11.44
CA VAL A 6 -1.95 33.10 -10.45
C VAL A 6 -1.06 31.91 -10.71
N LYS A 7 0.22 32.19 -10.95
CA LYS A 7 1.23 31.17 -11.23
C LYS A 7 1.53 30.37 -9.97
N ASN A 8 1.40 29.05 -10.03
CA ASN A 8 1.86 28.16 -8.98
C ASN A 8 3.35 27.83 -9.20
N GLU A 9 4.22 28.43 -8.39
CA GLU A 9 5.67 28.30 -8.53
C GLU A 9 6.17 26.85 -8.30
N ARG A 10 5.54 26.10 -7.39
CA ARG A 10 5.93 24.71 -7.11
C ARG A 10 5.61 23.78 -8.28
N VAL A 11 4.46 23.98 -8.92
CA VAL A 11 4.07 23.25 -10.14
C VAL A 11 5.03 23.57 -11.28
N LEU A 12 5.36 24.85 -11.49
CA LEU A 12 6.34 25.22 -12.51
C LEU A 12 7.70 24.56 -12.24
N GLN A 13 8.20 24.62 -11.00
CA GLN A 13 9.48 24.02 -10.63
C GLN A 13 9.48 22.49 -10.89
N ALA A 14 8.39 21.79 -10.54
CA ALA A 14 8.23 20.37 -10.82
C ALA A 14 8.30 20.09 -12.33
N TYR A 15 7.54 20.87 -13.11
CA TYR A 15 7.43 20.67 -14.55
C TYR A 15 8.73 20.98 -15.29
N GLU A 16 9.46 22.03 -14.90
CA GLU A 16 10.79 22.32 -15.47
C GLU A 16 11.78 21.20 -15.17
N GLY A 17 11.77 20.66 -13.95
CA GLY A 17 12.55 19.48 -13.57
C GLY A 17 12.19 18.26 -14.42
N PHE A 18 10.90 17.93 -14.50
CA PHE A 18 10.39 16.82 -15.31
C PHE A 18 10.82 16.95 -16.78
N LYS A 19 10.60 18.11 -17.41
CA LYS A 19 11.01 18.35 -18.80
C LYS A 19 12.50 18.14 -19.02
N LYS A 20 13.34 18.61 -18.09
CA LYS A 20 14.79 18.45 -18.18
C LYS A 20 15.16 16.96 -18.19
N HIS A 21 14.64 16.19 -17.24
CA HIS A 21 14.97 14.76 -17.13
C HIS A 21 14.35 13.92 -18.25
N LEU A 22 13.12 14.23 -18.68
CA LEU A 22 12.47 13.56 -19.80
C LEU A 22 13.25 13.75 -21.10
N LYS A 23 13.74 14.96 -21.39
CA LYS A 23 14.57 15.21 -22.59
C LYS A 23 15.82 14.36 -22.60
N ASN A 24 16.56 14.33 -21.49
CA ASN A 24 17.76 13.52 -21.38
C ASN A 24 17.46 12.02 -21.56
N PHE A 25 16.38 11.53 -20.96
CA PHE A 25 15.95 10.14 -21.14
C PHE A 25 15.62 9.82 -22.61
N LEU A 26 14.86 10.69 -23.29
CA LEU A 26 14.53 10.50 -24.71
C LEU A 26 15.78 10.56 -25.61
N ASP A 27 16.74 11.42 -25.29
CA ASP A 27 18.02 11.49 -25.99
C ASP A 27 18.85 10.20 -25.77
N GLU A 28 18.77 9.57 -24.61
CA GLU A 28 19.45 8.29 -24.33
C GLU A 28 18.78 7.11 -25.04
N GLN A 29 17.45 7.03 -25.01
CA GLN A 29 16.72 5.87 -25.56
C GLN A 29 16.56 5.93 -27.09
N GLN A 30 16.65 7.11 -27.70
CA GLN A 30 16.54 7.30 -29.15
C GLN A 30 15.28 6.67 -29.77
N PHE A 31 14.14 6.81 -29.09
CA PHE A 31 12.87 6.25 -29.58
C PHE A 31 12.51 6.78 -30.97
N ASN A 32 12.05 5.88 -31.83
CA ASN A 32 11.48 6.24 -33.12
C ASN A 32 10.00 6.63 -32.98
N HIS A 33 9.40 7.09 -34.09
CA HIS A 33 8.02 7.57 -34.07
C HIS A 33 7.00 6.46 -33.79
N GLU A 34 7.25 5.23 -34.24
CA GLU A 34 6.38 4.08 -33.99
C GLU A 34 6.36 3.72 -32.50
N GLU A 35 7.52 3.69 -31.83
CA GLU A 35 7.62 3.47 -30.39
C GLU A 35 6.87 4.55 -29.59
N TYR A 36 7.00 5.81 -30.00
CA TYR A 36 6.23 6.90 -29.39
C TYR A 36 4.72 6.73 -29.58
N THR A 37 4.26 6.40 -30.78
CA THR A 37 2.83 6.16 -31.04
C THR A 37 2.31 4.99 -30.22
N ASN A 38 3.04 3.88 -30.14
CA ASN A 38 2.68 2.73 -29.31
C ASN A 38 2.56 3.11 -27.83
N PHE A 39 3.50 3.92 -27.31
CA PHE A 39 3.44 4.44 -25.94
C PHE A 39 2.19 5.30 -25.71
N VAL A 40 1.86 6.21 -26.63
CA VAL A 40 0.68 7.08 -26.50
C VAL A 40 -0.61 6.27 -26.52
N GLU A 41 -0.73 5.26 -27.39
CA GLU A 41 -1.90 4.39 -27.45
C GLU A 41 -2.05 3.53 -26.18
N TRP A 42 -0.95 3.01 -25.65
CA TRP A 42 -0.96 2.30 -24.37
C TRP A 42 -1.35 3.22 -23.20
N ALA A 43 -0.82 4.44 -23.15
CA ALA A 43 -1.14 5.42 -22.10
C ALA A 43 -2.61 5.90 -22.16
N ASP A 44 -3.18 6.07 -23.35
CA ASP A 44 -4.62 6.36 -23.52
C ASP A 44 -5.49 5.22 -22.98
N ARG A 45 -5.08 3.96 -23.20
CA ARG A 45 -5.80 2.80 -22.66
C ARG A 45 -5.76 2.75 -21.13
N LEU A 46 -4.66 3.10 -20.48
CA LEU A 46 -4.61 3.22 -19.01
C LEU A 46 -5.70 4.16 -18.49
N GLY A 47 -5.87 5.32 -19.14
CA GLY A 47 -6.91 6.28 -18.77
C GLY A 47 -8.32 5.75 -18.99
N ARG A 48 -8.57 5.09 -20.13
CA ARG A 48 -9.90 4.55 -20.48
C ARG A 48 -10.31 3.35 -19.63
N SER A 49 -9.36 2.53 -19.20
CA SER A 49 -9.62 1.39 -18.30
C SER A 49 -9.67 1.78 -16.83
N GLY A 50 -9.29 3.02 -16.49
CA GLY A 50 -9.20 3.46 -15.08
C GLY A 50 -7.98 2.91 -14.34
N GLU A 51 -6.97 2.41 -15.06
CA GLU A 51 -5.76 1.80 -14.47
C GLU A 51 -4.63 2.78 -14.19
N ILE A 52 -4.83 4.09 -14.36
CA ILE A 52 -3.80 5.08 -14.00
C ILE A 52 -3.37 4.94 -12.53
N PRO A 53 -4.27 4.85 -11.52
CA PRO A 53 -3.86 4.64 -10.14
C PRO A 53 -3.06 3.36 -9.95
N LEU A 54 -3.57 2.22 -10.46
CA LEU A 54 -2.88 0.93 -10.38
C LEU A 54 -1.46 1.00 -10.98
N PHE A 55 -1.30 1.55 -12.17
CA PHE A 55 0.01 1.63 -12.82
C PHE A 55 0.99 2.51 -12.04
N LEU A 56 0.53 3.66 -11.54
CA LEU A 56 1.38 4.57 -10.77
C LEU A 56 1.75 3.99 -9.40
N ASP A 57 0.83 3.30 -8.72
CA ASP A 57 1.12 2.67 -7.43
C ASP A 57 2.11 1.51 -7.59
N VAL A 58 1.99 0.71 -8.65
CA VAL A 58 2.91 -0.41 -8.93
C VAL A 58 4.29 0.09 -9.36
N PHE A 59 4.39 1.05 -10.29
CA PHE A 59 5.67 1.37 -10.93
C PHE A 59 6.29 2.70 -10.52
N VAL A 60 5.60 3.54 -9.75
CA VAL A 60 6.05 4.91 -9.44
C VAL A 60 6.04 5.24 -7.94
N GLU A 61 5.00 4.87 -7.20
CA GLU A 61 4.78 5.30 -5.81
C GLU A 61 5.95 4.95 -4.89
N THR A 62 6.56 3.76 -5.05
CA THR A 62 7.78 3.36 -4.33
C THR A 62 8.89 4.42 -4.41
N TYR A 63 9.13 5.01 -5.59
CA TYR A 63 10.17 6.04 -5.76
C TYR A 63 9.77 7.38 -5.14
N VAL A 64 8.47 7.68 -5.06
CA VAL A 64 7.96 8.86 -4.35
C VAL A 64 8.23 8.73 -2.86
N LEU A 65 7.92 7.57 -2.29
CA LEU A 65 8.16 7.27 -0.88
C LEU A 65 9.65 7.30 -0.55
N GLU A 66 10.48 6.64 -1.36
CA GLU A 66 11.94 6.67 -1.19
C GLU A 66 12.48 8.10 -1.26
N ALA A 67 12.09 8.90 -2.24
CA ALA A 67 12.58 10.27 -2.38
C ALA A 67 12.20 11.15 -1.19
N LYS A 68 11.01 10.96 -0.61
CA LYS A 68 10.51 11.77 0.50
C LYS A 68 11.06 11.32 1.85
N TYR A 69 11.13 10.01 2.09
CA TYR A 69 11.38 9.44 3.42
C TYR A 69 12.79 8.85 3.58
N LYS A 70 13.67 9.03 2.60
CA LYS A 70 15.07 8.58 2.69
C LYS A 70 15.74 9.12 3.96
N ASN A 71 16.18 8.21 4.82
CA ASN A 71 16.81 8.50 6.11
C ASN A 71 15.92 9.21 7.15
N SER A 72 14.60 9.28 6.93
CA SER A 72 13.67 9.79 7.93
C SER A 72 13.56 8.81 9.09
N PRO A 73 13.55 9.27 10.36
CA PRO A 73 13.43 8.39 11.52
C PRO A 73 12.04 7.73 11.57
N GLY A 74 11.88 6.68 12.37
CA GLY A 74 10.62 5.97 12.52
C GLY A 74 10.36 4.92 11.43
N THR A 75 9.19 4.29 11.47
CA THR A 75 8.83 3.19 10.56
C THR A 75 8.70 3.68 9.13
N GLU A 76 9.26 2.92 8.19
CA GLU A 76 9.19 3.24 6.77
C GLU A 76 7.73 3.19 6.28
N PRO A 77 7.29 4.20 5.51
CA PRO A 77 6.01 4.10 4.84
C PRO A 77 6.10 3.09 3.70
N SER A 78 4.95 2.50 3.37
CA SER A 78 4.76 1.67 2.18
C SER A 78 3.52 2.16 1.43
N LEU A 79 3.19 1.48 0.34
CA LEU A 79 2.17 1.88 -0.61
C LEU A 79 0.79 1.93 0.07
N LEU A 80 0.02 2.98 -0.19
CA LEU A 80 -1.41 2.96 0.12
C LEU A 80 -2.10 1.90 -0.73
N GLY A 81 -1.71 1.82 -2.00
CA GLY A 81 -2.31 0.95 -3.00
C GLY A 81 -3.72 1.38 -3.40
N PRO A 82 -4.25 0.80 -4.49
CA PRO A 82 -5.50 1.26 -5.10
C PRO A 82 -6.77 0.77 -4.38
N TYR A 83 -6.60 -0.03 -3.31
CA TYR A 83 -7.68 -0.74 -2.61
C TYR A 83 -8.03 -0.16 -1.25
N TYR A 84 -7.55 1.04 -0.92
CA TYR A 84 -7.97 1.72 0.31
C TYR A 84 -9.39 2.29 0.14
N GLU A 85 -10.28 1.92 1.06
CA GLU A 85 -11.67 2.38 1.11
C GLU A 85 -11.88 3.17 2.40
N GLU A 86 -12.38 4.40 2.28
CA GLU A 86 -12.70 5.24 3.44
C GLU A 86 -13.96 4.75 4.16
N GLY A 87 -14.05 5.00 5.47
CA GLY A 87 -15.27 4.75 6.23
C GLY A 87 -15.48 3.29 6.65
N SER A 88 -14.42 2.49 6.71
CA SER A 88 -14.48 1.16 7.31
C SER A 88 -14.97 1.23 8.78
N PRO A 89 -15.68 0.20 9.27
CA PRO A 89 -16.31 0.23 10.59
C PRO A 89 -15.33 0.51 11.74
N LEU A 90 -15.73 1.35 12.70
CA LEU A 90 -15.04 1.50 13.98
C LEU A 90 -15.37 0.31 14.89
N ILE A 91 -14.35 -0.35 15.39
CA ILE A 91 -14.42 -1.50 16.30
C ILE A 91 -14.04 -1.00 17.70
N GLU A 92 -14.94 -1.14 18.66
CA GLU A 92 -14.74 -0.68 20.05
C GLU A 92 -14.32 -1.84 20.98
N GLU A 93 -14.49 -3.08 20.53
CA GLU A 93 -14.16 -4.29 21.28
C GLU A 93 -12.64 -4.57 21.29
N SER A 94 -12.19 -5.20 22.38
CA SER A 94 -10.83 -5.72 22.53
C SER A 94 -10.87 -7.20 22.96
N PRO A 95 -10.16 -8.12 22.29
CA PRO A 95 -9.31 -7.87 21.12
C PRO A 95 -10.12 -7.44 19.89
N VAL A 96 -9.47 -6.72 18.96
CA VAL A 96 -10.12 -6.20 17.75
C VAL A 96 -10.34 -7.35 16.79
N VAL A 97 -11.59 -7.69 16.49
CA VAL A 97 -11.91 -8.69 15.44
C VAL A 97 -12.32 -7.95 14.19
N ILE A 98 -11.54 -8.06 13.12
CA ILE A 98 -11.85 -7.40 11.85
C ILE A 98 -13.14 -7.99 11.27
N PRO A 99 -14.07 -7.16 10.74
CA PRO A 99 -15.25 -7.63 10.03
C PRO A 99 -14.92 -8.70 9.01
N GLN A 100 -15.62 -9.82 9.04
CA GLN A 100 -15.37 -10.96 8.16
C GLN A 100 -16.64 -11.82 8.01
N ARG A 101 -16.68 -12.70 7.01
CA ARG A 101 -17.80 -13.65 6.84
C ARG A 101 -17.90 -14.58 8.05
N PRO A 102 -19.10 -15.10 8.37
CA PRO A 102 -19.25 -16.11 9.43
C PRO A 102 -18.38 -17.36 9.26
N ASP A 103 -18.04 -17.70 8.01
CA ASP A 103 -17.22 -18.82 7.59
C ASP A 103 -16.00 -18.36 6.77
N GLU A 104 -15.40 -17.22 7.15
CA GLU A 104 -14.23 -16.66 6.46
C GLU A 104 -13.14 -17.71 6.25
N PRO A 105 -12.83 -18.07 4.98
CA PRO A 105 -11.75 -19.01 4.68
C PRO A 105 -10.38 -18.39 4.98
N GLY A 106 -9.40 -19.25 5.25
CA GLY A 106 -8.02 -18.84 5.53
C GLY A 106 -7.55 -19.28 6.92
N ASP A 107 -6.25 -19.23 7.14
CA ASP A 107 -5.67 -19.49 8.45
C ASP A 107 -5.95 -18.30 9.36
N LYS A 108 -6.40 -18.54 10.59
CA LYS A 108 -6.63 -17.48 11.57
C LYS A 108 -5.33 -16.79 11.92
N LEU A 109 -5.37 -15.47 12.04
CA LEU A 109 -4.25 -14.63 12.45
C LEU A 109 -4.60 -13.89 13.74
N VAL A 110 -3.70 -13.96 14.72
CA VAL A 110 -3.64 -13.03 15.85
C VAL A 110 -2.39 -12.16 15.66
N PHE A 111 -2.61 -10.88 15.42
CA PHE A 111 -1.55 -9.90 15.18
C PHE A 111 -1.40 -8.99 16.39
N HIS A 112 -0.18 -8.92 16.94
CA HIS A 112 0.17 -8.01 18.02
C HIS A 112 0.99 -6.83 17.49
N GLY A 113 0.66 -5.62 17.90
CA GLY A 113 1.48 -4.46 17.58
C GLY A 113 1.50 -3.43 18.68
N ASN A 114 2.52 -2.59 18.64
CA ASN A 114 2.61 -1.37 19.41
C ASN A 114 2.88 -0.20 18.46
N VAL A 115 2.28 0.95 18.70
CA VAL A 115 2.64 2.21 18.02
C VAL A 115 3.20 3.22 19.00
N SER A 116 4.30 3.84 18.63
CA SER A 116 4.96 4.90 19.38
C SER A 116 5.34 6.06 18.47
N SER A 117 5.84 7.15 19.04
CA SER A 117 6.44 8.28 18.35
C SER A 117 7.95 8.15 18.40
N VAL A 118 8.64 8.78 17.45
CA VAL A 118 10.10 9.00 17.53
C VAL A 118 10.52 9.72 18.84
N ASN A 119 9.57 10.35 19.54
CA ASN A 119 9.80 11.07 20.80
C ASN A 119 9.27 10.35 22.06
N GLY A 120 8.64 9.18 21.96
CA GLY A 120 8.10 8.45 23.11
C GLY A 120 6.80 7.69 22.83
N PRO A 121 6.17 7.08 23.85
CA PRO A 121 4.94 6.30 23.70
C PRO A 121 3.75 7.12 23.14
N LEU A 122 2.84 6.47 22.41
CA LEU A 122 1.59 7.06 21.92
C LEU A 122 0.39 6.25 22.38
N ALA A 123 -0.47 6.87 23.19
CA ALA A 123 -1.75 6.30 23.60
C ALA A 123 -2.84 6.59 22.55
N HIS A 124 -3.84 5.73 22.43
CA HIS A 124 -5.08 6.04 21.67
C HIS A 124 -4.84 6.53 20.23
N THR A 125 -3.88 5.92 19.54
CA THR A 125 -3.63 6.18 18.12
C THR A 125 -4.71 5.50 17.29
N LYS A 126 -5.27 6.21 16.32
CA LYS A 126 -6.22 5.62 15.37
C LYS A 126 -5.48 4.72 14.41
N VAL A 127 -5.97 3.51 14.22
CA VAL A 127 -5.44 2.51 13.29
C VAL A 127 -6.54 2.16 12.30
N GLU A 128 -6.22 2.13 11.02
CA GLU A 128 -7.04 1.54 9.97
C GLU A 128 -6.32 0.32 9.38
N TRP A 129 -7.04 -0.78 9.22
CA TRP A 129 -6.55 -2.07 8.77
C TRP A 129 -7.33 -2.51 7.54
N TRP A 130 -6.63 -3.01 6.52
CA TRP A 130 -7.25 -3.72 5.40
C TRP A 130 -6.31 -4.74 4.76
N GLN A 131 -6.88 -5.77 4.15
CA GLN A 131 -6.15 -6.84 3.45
C GLN A 131 -7.05 -7.53 2.43
N ASP A 132 -6.47 -8.48 1.68
CA ASP A 132 -7.22 -9.39 0.82
C ASP A 132 -7.82 -10.57 1.60
N ASP A 133 -8.80 -11.22 0.97
CA ASP A 133 -9.36 -12.49 1.42
C ASP A 133 -8.51 -13.70 0.96
N ALA A 134 -8.94 -14.91 1.33
CA ALA A 134 -8.23 -16.14 0.99
C ALA A 134 -8.23 -16.49 -0.53
N ASP A 135 -8.93 -15.72 -1.36
CA ASP A 135 -8.86 -15.81 -2.82
C ASP A 135 -7.99 -14.70 -3.43
N GLY A 136 -7.41 -13.84 -2.59
CA GLY A 136 -6.54 -12.73 -3.00
C GLY A 136 -7.33 -11.54 -3.53
N LEU A 137 -8.59 -11.38 -3.08
CA LEU A 137 -9.51 -10.34 -3.52
C LEU A 137 -9.85 -9.38 -2.37
N TYR A 138 -10.12 -8.13 -2.72
CA TYR A 138 -10.45 -7.05 -1.79
C TYR A 138 -11.96 -6.76 -1.80
N SER A 139 -12.57 -6.69 -0.62
CA SER A 139 -13.96 -6.23 -0.47
C SER A 139 -14.12 -4.81 -1.05
N ASN A 140 -15.32 -4.47 -1.52
CA ASN A 140 -15.65 -3.19 -2.18
C ASN A 140 -15.03 -3.02 -3.59
N TYR A 141 -14.19 -3.95 -4.03
CA TYR A 141 -13.56 -3.91 -5.36
C TYR A 141 -13.89 -5.17 -6.16
N ASP A 142 -13.11 -6.24 -5.98
CA ASP A 142 -13.16 -7.45 -6.80
C ASP A 142 -13.62 -8.69 -6.05
N SER A 143 -13.65 -8.67 -4.71
CA SER A 143 -14.25 -9.74 -3.90
C SER A 143 -15.78 -9.68 -3.92
N THR A 144 -16.41 -10.84 -3.88
CA THR A 144 -17.86 -10.97 -3.66
C THR A 144 -18.26 -10.95 -2.18
N ALA A 145 -17.27 -10.83 -1.28
CA ALA A 145 -17.53 -10.71 0.15
C ALA A 145 -18.33 -9.42 0.48
N PRO A 146 -19.01 -9.36 1.64
CA PRO A 146 -19.73 -8.16 2.05
C PRO A 146 -18.85 -6.91 2.08
N ASP A 147 -19.48 -5.73 1.97
CA ASP A 147 -18.78 -4.45 2.14
C ASP A 147 -17.98 -4.45 3.44
N PHE A 148 -16.75 -3.96 3.36
CA PHE A 148 -15.78 -3.91 4.44
C PHE A 148 -15.33 -5.26 5.03
N ASN A 149 -15.53 -6.38 4.32
CA ASN A 149 -14.89 -7.65 4.69
C ASN A 149 -13.36 -7.48 4.74
N LEU A 150 -12.77 -7.87 5.86
CA LEU A 150 -11.35 -7.73 6.20
C LEU A 150 -10.86 -6.27 6.24
N ARG A 151 -11.76 -5.33 6.62
CA ARG A 151 -11.46 -3.90 6.81
C ARG A 151 -12.01 -3.38 8.13
N GLY A 152 -11.25 -2.56 8.85
CA GLY A 152 -11.73 -1.96 10.10
C GLY A 152 -10.86 -0.83 10.61
N GLN A 153 -11.41 -0.04 11.52
CA GLN A 153 -10.71 1.00 12.26
C GLN A 153 -10.84 0.75 13.75
N PHE A 154 -9.82 1.08 14.52
CA PHE A 154 -9.81 0.96 15.97
C PHE A 154 -8.83 1.95 16.58
N TYR A 155 -8.79 2.02 17.91
CA TYR A 155 -7.82 2.81 18.66
C TYR A 155 -6.92 1.90 19.48
N THR A 156 -5.63 2.23 19.55
CA THR A 156 -4.70 1.54 20.45
C THR A 156 -5.01 1.84 21.91
N ASP A 157 -4.49 1.03 22.82
CA ASP A 157 -4.65 1.24 24.26
C ASP A 157 -3.81 2.43 24.78
N GLU A 158 -3.78 2.61 26.11
CA GLU A 158 -3.01 3.67 26.77
C GLU A 158 -1.48 3.56 26.62
N ASN A 159 -0.96 2.40 26.23
CA ASN A 159 0.46 2.14 26.01
C ASN A 159 0.83 2.13 24.52
N GLY A 160 -0.17 2.25 23.64
CA GLY A 160 -0.02 2.14 22.19
C GLY A 160 -0.11 0.70 21.68
N ASP A 161 -0.44 -0.26 22.55
CA ASP A 161 -0.57 -1.66 22.20
C ASP A 161 -1.93 -1.94 21.55
N PHE A 162 -1.95 -2.93 20.67
CA PHE A 162 -3.16 -3.44 20.03
C PHE A 162 -3.02 -4.93 19.66
N GLU A 163 -4.16 -5.61 19.63
CA GLU A 163 -4.29 -7.01 19.20
C GLU A 163 -5.43 -7.11 18.18
N VAL A 164 -5.11 -7.61 16.98
CA VAL A 164 -6.06 -7.76 15.87
C VAL A 164 -6.22 -9.23 15.51
N HIS A 165 -7.47 -9.68 15.41
CA HIS A 165 -7.86 -11.00 14.95
C HIS A 165 -8.41 -10.88 13.53
N ALA A 166 -7.79 -11.60 12.60
CA ALA A 166 -8.12 -11.62 11.19
C ALA A 166 -7.78 -12.99 10.58
N ILE A 167 -7.53 -13.04 9.27
CA ILE A 167 -6.93 -14.19 8.58
C ILE A 167 -5.53 -13.82 8.07
N VAL A 168 -4.68 -14.82 7.84
CA VAL A 168 -3.41 -14.63 7.15
C VAL A 168 -3.71 -14.28 5.68
N PRO A 169 -3.29 -13.10 5.17
CA PRO A 169 -3.48 -12.75 3.76
C PRO A 169 -2.64 -13.66 2.86
N ILE A 170 -2.94 -13.64 1.57
CA ILE A 170 -2.20 -14.45 0.59
C ILE A 170 -1.49 -13.55 -0.43
N PRO A 171 -0.60 -14.11 -1.28
CA PRO A 171 -0.06 -13.35 -2.39
C PRO A 171 -1.14 -12.82 -3.33
N TYR A 172 -1.08 -11.52 -3.56
CA TYR A 172 -1.99 -10.81 -4.44
C TYR A 172 -1.45 -10.74 -5.88
N GLN A 173 -2.30 -10.97 -6.88
CA GLN A 173 -1.96 -10.76 -8.29
C GLN A 173 -2.60 -9.46 -8.80
N ILE A 174 -1.79 -8.50 -9.28
CA ILE A 174 -2.33 -7.30 -9.93
C ILE A 174 -3.15 -7.68 -11.17
N PRO A 175 -4.19 -6.91 -11.57
CA PRO A 175 -4.97 -7.21 -12.75
C PRO A 175 -4.11 -7.32 -14.00
N THR A 176 -4.22 -8.44 -14.73
CA THR A 176 -3.36 -8.74 -15.88
C THR A 176 -4.04 -8.62 -17.23
N ASN A 177 -5.34 -8.35 -17.26
CA ASN A 177 -6.17 -8.29 -18.47
C ASN A 177 -6.20 -6.89 -19.12
N GLY A 178 -5.47 -5.93 -18.57
CA GLY A 178 -5.41 -4.55 -19.06
C GLY A 178 -3.99 -4.04 -19.30
N PRO A 179 -3.85 -2.75 -19.65
CA PRO A 179 -2.58 -2.14 -20.03
C PRO A 179 -1.49 -2.25 -18.96
N THR A 180 -1.83 -2.28 -17.66
CA THR A 180 -0.84 -2.53 -16.61
C THR A 180 -0.25 -3.93 -16.74
N GLY A 181 -1.09 -4.96 -16.88
CA GLY A 181 -0.67 -6.33 -17.11
C GLY A 181 0.18 -6.51 -18.36
N GLU A 182 -0.22 -5.86 -19.46
CA GLU A 182 0.55 -5.86 -20.70
C GLU A 182 1.96 -5.31 -20.51
N PHE A 183 2.09 -4.17 -19.82
CA PHE A 183 3.39 -3.59 -19.50
C PHE A 183 4.22 -4.50 -18.58
N THR A 184 3.60 -5.03 -17.52
CA THR A 184 4.24 -5.95 -16.56
C THR A 184 4.92 -7.11 -17.28
N PHE A 185 4.20 -7.78 -18.18
CA PHE A 185 4.75 -8.91 -18.92
C PHE A 185 5.73 -8.49 -20.02
N ALA A 186 5.48 -7.38 -20.71
CA ALA A 186 6.41 -6.87 -21.72
C ALA A 186 7.77 -6.48 -21.12
N ALA A 187 7.78 -5.98 -19.88
CA ALA A 187 8.99 -5.66 -19.13
C ALA A 187 9.65 -6.88 -18.47
N GLY A 188 9.04 -8.07 -18.56
CA GLY A 188 9.58 -9.33 -18.03
C GLY A 188 9.34 -9.55 -16.53
N TYR A 189 8.44 -8.79 -15.92
CA TYR A 189 8.04 -8.99 -14.51
C TYR A 189 6.95 -10.07 -14.38
N HIS A 190 6.83 -10.63 -13.17
CA HIS A 190 5.60 -11.31 -12.76
C HIS A 190 4.61 -10.29 -12.17
N ALA A 191 3.34 -10.68 -12.09
CA ALA A 191 2.25 -9.79 -11.65
C ALA A 191 1.89 -9.96 -10.16
N TYR A 192 2.82 -10.41 -9.32
CA TYR A 192 2.51 -10.79 -7.94
C TYR A 192 3.16 -9.86 -6.93
N ARG A 193 2.40 -9.58 -5.87
CA ARG A 193 2.86 -9.01 -4.61
C ARG A 193 2.88 -10.12 -3.54
N PRO A 194 3.81 -10.08 -2.59
CA PRO A 194 3.78 -11.00 -1.44
C PRO A 194 2.52 -10.80 -0.60
N ALA A 195 2.18 -11.78 0.24
CA ALA A 195 1.13 -11.64 1.25
C ALA A 195 1.42 -10.43 2.15
N HIS A 196 0.43 -9.56 2.32
CA HIS A 196 0.60 -8.33 3.09
C HIS A 196 -0.68 -7.85 3.76
N ILE A 197 -0.50 -7.17 4.89
CA ILE A 197 -1.53 -6.36 5.55
C ILE A 197 -1.24 -4.91 5.24
N HIS A 198 -2.26 -4.13 4.91
CA HIS A 198 -2.15 -2.69 4.94
C HIS A 198 -2.59 -2.12 6.29
N ILE A 199 -1.83 -1.13 6.77
CA ILE A 199 -2.10 -0.47 8.03
C ILE A 199 -1.82 1.03 7.94
N LYS A 200 -2.73 1.83 8.47
CA LYS A 200 -2.63 3.29 8.50
C LYS A 200 -2.78 3.78 9.94
N PHE A 201 -1.85 4.60 10.38
CA PHE A 201 -1.87 5.22 11.71
C PHE A 201 -2.09 6.72 11.61
N GLU A 202 -2.99 7.24 12.44
CA GLU A 202 -3.29 8.66 12.57
C GLU A 202 -3.29 9.05 14.05
N HIS A 203 -2.53 10.11 14.37
CA HIS A 203 -2.44 10.68 15.70
C HIS A 203 -2.22 12.20 15.57
N GLU A 204 -2.83 13.00 16.44
CA GLU A 204 -2.72 14.47 16.36
C GLU A 204 -1.25 14.93 16.52
N GLY A 205 -0.81 15.86 15.66
CA GLY A 205 0.57 16.36 15.66
C GLY A 205 1.62 15.38 15.13
N HIS A 206 1.19 14.31 14.46
CA HIS A 206 2.06 13.33 13.82
C HIS A 206 1.73 13.19 12.34
N GLU A 207 2.76 12.97 11.52
CA GLU A 207 2.54 12.58 10.13
C GLU A 207 1.77 11.26 10.08
N THR A 208 0.71 11.19 9.28
CA THR A 208 0.02 9.93 8.98
C THR A 208 1.01 8.90 8.46
N LEU A 209 1.08 7.74 9.11
CA LEU A 209 1.91 6.62 8.66
C LEU A 209 1.03 5.63 7.91
N ILE A 210 1.16 5.58 6.59
CA ILE A 210 0.63 4.51 5.76
C ILE A 210 1.76 3.50 5.53
N THR A 211 1.54 2.26 5.89
CA THR A 211 2.54 1.20 5.71
C THR A 211 1.90 -0.15 5.49
N GLN A 212 2.74 -1.16 5.31
CA GLN A 212 2.34 -2.55 5.08
C GLN A 212 3.14 -3.47 5.99
N VAL A 213 2.61 -4.67 6.24
CA VAL A 213 3.31 -5.74 6.95
C VAL A 213 3.41 -6.94 6.02
N PHE A 214 4.61 -7.50 5.91
CA PHE A 214 4.90 -8.67 5.09
C PHE A 214 5.34 -9.85 5.96
N PHE A 215 5.22 -11.06 5.43
CA PHE A 215 5.50 -12.29 6.18
C PHE A 215 6.73 -13.01 5.63
N GLU A 216 7.68 -13.34 6.51
CA GLU A 216 8.87 -14.11 6.15
C GLU A 216 8.50 -15.46 5.51
N GLY A 217 9.24 -15.84 4.48
CA GLY A 217 9.05 -17.11 3.76
C GLY A 217 8.13 -17.02 2.54
N ASP A 218 7.48 -15.88 2.30
CA ASP A 218 6.75 -15.63 1.06
C ASP A 218 7.71 -15.58 -0.14
N LYS A 219 7.36 -16.29 -1.21
CA LYS A 219 8.19 -16.45 -2.41
C LYS A 219 8.35 -15.18 -3.25
N TRP A 220 7.52 -14.16 -3.03
CA TRP A 220 7.51 -12.92 -3.81
C TRP A 220 8.17 -11.74 -3.08
N LEU A 221 8.70 -11.92 -1.88
CA LEU A 221 9.31 -10.82 -1.11
C LEU A 221 10.44 -10.11 -1.87
N GLU A 222 11.33 -10.88 -2.49
CA GLU A 222 12.51 -10.37 -3.20
C GLU A 222 12.17 -9.78 -4.58
N THR A 223 10.96 -10.05 -5.08
CA THR A 223 10.56 -9.71 -6.44
C THR A 223 9.20 -9.03 -6.51
N ASP A 224 8.72 -8.44 -5.41
CA ASP A 224 7.45 -7.72 -5.36
C ASP A 224 7.31 -6.76 -6.56
N VAL A 225 6.29 -6.97 -7.39
CA VAL A 225 6.09 -6.20 -8.62
C VAL A 225 5.94 -4.70 -8.34
N ALA A 226 5.47 -4.33 -7.14
CA ALA A 226 5.31 -2.94 -6.74
C ALA A 226 6.54 -2.34 -6.04
N GLY A 227 7.55 -3.15 -5.72
CA GLY A 227 8.73 -2.73 -4.96
C GLY A 227 8.42 -2.16 -3.58
N GLY A 228 7.29 -2.53 -2.97
CA GLY A 228 6.79 -1.98 -1.71
C GLY A 228 7.40 -2.63 -0.46
N VAL A 229 8.06 -3.78 -0.61
CA VAL A 229 8.68 -4.52 0.49
C VAL A 229 9.84 -3.73 1.10
N ARG A 230 9.87 -3.67 2.44
CA ARG A 230 11.00 -3.16 3.23
C ARG A 230 11.33 -4.18 4.31
N SER A 231 12.61 -4.36 4.58
CA SER A 231 13.05 -5.33 5.61
C SER A 231 12.53 -5.00 7.01
N SER A 232 12.31 -3.71 7.31
CA SER A 232 11.74 -3.21 8.57
C SER A 232 10.24 -3.53 8.72
N LEU A 233 9.59 -3.95 7.65
CA LEU A 233 8.15 -4.24 7.58
C LEU A 233 7.84 -5.74 7.54
N MET A 234 8.85 -6.59 7.76
CA MET A 234 8.69 -8.04 7.78
C MET A 234 8.47 -8.56 9.20
N THR A 235 7.60 -9.56 9.31
CA THR A 235 7.38 -10.32 10.55
C THR A 235 7.30 -11.81 10.26
N LYS A 236 7.38 -12.63 11.31
CA LYS A 236 7.26 -14.09 11.23
C LYS A 236 5.84 -14.52 11.57
N LEU A 237 5.36 -15.53 10.87
CA LEU A 237 4.16 -16.28 11.24
C LEU A 237 4.57 -17.45 12.14
N GLU A 238 4.19 -17.40 13.40
CA GLU A 238 4.37 -18.50 14.34
C GLU A 238 3.13 -19.39 14.37
N ASP A 239 3.30 -20.69 14.15
CA ASP A 239 2.21 -21.65 14.21
C ASP A 239 1.86 -22.03 15.65
N LYS A 240 0.65 -21.69 16.11
CA LYS A 240 0.13 -22.08 17.44
C LYS A 240 -0.83 -23.26 17.38
N GLY A 241 -1.05 -23.84 16.20
CA GLY A 241 -1.92 -24.99 15.98
C GLY A 241 -3.28 -24.59 15.44
N ASP A 242 -4.08 -23.85 16.18
CA ASP A 242 -5.42 -23.40 15.75
C ASP A 242 -5.44 -22.00 15.12
N HIS A 243 -4.34 -21.26 15.22
CA HIS A 243 -4.10 -19.97 14.59
C HIS A 243 -2.60 -19.73 14.37
N LYS A 244 -2.28 -18.68 13.62
CA LYS A 244 -0.93 -18.11 13.49
C LYS A 244 -0.84 -16.84 14.33
N GLU A 245 0.32 -16.62 14.94
CA GLU A 245 0.66 -15.35 15.58
C GLU A 245 1.72 -14.60 14.76
N ALA A 246 1.61 -13.27 14.73
CA ALA A 246 2.64 -12.39 14.20
C ALA A 246 2.70 -11.10 15.02
N SER A 247 3.84 -10.42 14.97
CA SER A 247 3.99 -9.15 15.69
C SER A 247 4.88 -8.15 14.97
N LEU A 248 4.51 -6.87 14.97
CA LEU A 248 5.38 -5.79 14.51
C LEU A 248 5.04 -4.48 15.24
N ASN A 249 6.08 -3.72 15.59
CA ASN A 249 5.93 -2.42 16.22
C ASN A 249 6.18 -1.29 15.23
N PHE A 250 5.49 -0.17 15.43
CA PHE A 250 5.46 0.97 14.55
C PHE A 250 5.90 2.24 15.28
N VAL A 251 6.56 3.13 14.55
CA VAL A 251 7.07 4.40 15.07
C VAL A 251 6.65 5.53 14.12
N MET A 252 5.73 6.37 14.58
CA MET A 252 5.23 7.56 13.88
C MET A 252 6.21 8.74 14.01
N ARG A 253 6.21 9.60 12.98
CA ARG A 253 6.97 10.85 12.93
C ARG A 253 6.10 12.00 13.41
N THR A 254 6.69 13.00 14.05
CA THR A 254 6.00 14.28 14.30
C THR A 254 5.90 15.09 13.02
N GLU A 255 4.85 15.92 12.90
CA GLU A 255 4.69 16.88 11.79
C GLU A 255 5.79 17.96 11.72
#